data_AF-A0A8K0RM65-F1
#
_entry.id   AF-A0A8K0RM65-F1
#
_cell.length_a   1.000
_cell.length_b   1.000
_cell.length_c   1.000
_cell.angle_alpha   90.00
_cell.angle_beta   90.00
_cell.angle_gamma   90.00
#
_symmetry.space_group_name_H-M   'P 1'
#
loop_
_entity.id
_entity.type
_entity.pdbx_description
1 polymer ?
#
loop_
_entity_poly.entity_id
_entity_poly.type
_entity_poly.pdbx_seq_one_letter_code
_entity_poly.pdbx_strand_id
1 'polypeptide(L)'
;MGTVITVSRGIQEIVRRQHDQERVTILEWLTPIDYAPQQNDFISRRLTGTCQWLLDSAEYQAWLKTEKQTLFCPGIPGAGKTILTSSVVDDLCNKFQNDATVGIAYLYCNFQRQDEQKIDDLLASLLKQLAQGQASFPGSLKDLYDRHKEKRTRPLEDEVLRALQSVAGLYSRVFIIVDALDECQASDGCRARFLAELFNLQTRHGTNIFATSRFIPEIVGCFKGDITLEIRASSDDVERYLEGHMGQLPSFINQNRQFQEEIKSGISKAVDGMILLAQIYLGSLDDKLTPKAIRNALKDFQRQNLGPDRDKKLYLLSEAYDQTMKRIKGQKTDLKELAMRVLSWITCAKRPLTTLELQHALAVEVGEPEFDEENLPQIADMVSVCAGLVTVDEESNIIRLVHYTTQEYFERMQTNWFPNAQADITAVCVTYLSYTVFESGFCGTDEEFEERLQLNPLYDYAAHNWGHHARTASMENKMIVNLLESEAKVSASSQTLMASKSY
;
A
#
# COMPACT_ATOMS: atom_id res chain seq x y z
N MET A 1 48.77 -28.61 -8.34
CA MET A 1 47.48 -28.74 -7.60
C MET A 1 46.81 -27.40 -7.30
N GLY A 2 47.54 -26.31 -7.00
CA GLY A 2 46.93 -25.00 -6.71
C GLY A 2 46.04 -24.42 -7.83
N THR A 3 46.47 -24.50 -9.09
CA THR A 3 45.75 -23.90 -10.24
C THR A 3 44.43 -24.60 -10.58
N VAL A 4 44.33 -25.92 -10.37
CA VAL A 4 43.12 -26.71 -10.62
C VAL A 4 42.04 -26.41 -9.57
N ILE A 5 42.45 -26.18 -8.31
CA ILE A 5 41.55 -25.80 -7.22
C ILE A 5 40.97 -24.39 -7.45
N THR A 6 41.78 -23.45 -7.95
CA THR A 6 41.33 -22.08 -8.26
C THR A 6 40.37 -22.04 -9.45
N VAL A 7 40.63 -22.82 -10.51
CA VAL A 7 39.72 -22.94 -11.67
C VAL A 7 38.41 -23.64 -11.29
N SER A 8 38.47 -24.71 -10.47
CA SER A 8 37.27 -25.38 -9.96
C SER A 8 36.40 -24.45 -9.11
N ARG A 9 37.02 -23.57 -8.31
CA ARG A 9 36.30 -22.56 -7.50
C ARG A 9 35.65 -21.49 -8.40
N GLY A 10 36.35 -21.03 -9.43
CA GLY A 10 35.82 -20.07 -10.40
C GLY A 10 34.64 -20.63 -11.21
N ILE A 11 34.70 -21.91 -11.63
CA ILE A 11 33.60 -22.59 -12.31
C ILE A 11 32.39 -22.74 -11.38
N GLN A 12 32.60 -23.12 -10.11
CA GLN A 12 31.53 -23.22 -9.13
C GLN A 12 30.85 -21.86 -8.86
N GLU A 13 31.63 -20.77 -8.85
CA GLU A 13 31.09 -19.42 -8.67
C GLU A 13 30.26 -18.96 -9.88
N ILE A 14 30.70 -19.27 -11.10
CA ILE A 14 29.95 -18.98 -12.33
C ILE A 14 28.65 -19.79 -12.40
N VAL A 15 28.70 -21.09 -12.08
CA VAL A 15 27.52 -21.96 -12.05
C VAL A 15 26.52 -21.48 -10.98
N ARG A 16 27.01 -21.05 -9.81
CA ARG A 16 26.17 -20.47 -8.77
C ARG A 16 25.47 -19.20 -9.25
N ARG A 17 26.21 -18.25 -9.84
CA ARG A 17 25.64 -17.01 -10.41
C ARG A 17 24.61 -17.30 -11.50
N GLN A 18 24.87 -18.29 -12.36
CA GLN A 18 23.93 -18.68 -13.41
C GLN A 18 22.65 -19.29 -12.84
N HIS A 19 22.75 -20.15 -11.82
CA HIS A 19 21.58 -20.68 -11.13
C HIS A 19 20.81 -19.58 -10.38
N ASP A 20 21.50 -18.64 -9.73
CA ASP A 20 20.86 -17.52 -9.04
C ASP A 20 20.10 -16.62 -10.02
N GLN A 21 20.69 -16.35 -11.20
CA GLN A 21 20.02 -15.60 -12.27
C GLN A 21 18.80 -16.35 -12.84
N GLU A 22 18.93 -17.66 -13.08
CA GLU A 22 17.81 -18.49 -13.56
C GLU A 22 16.64 -18.46 -12.55
N ARG A 23 16.94 -18.55 -11.25
CA ARG A 23 15.93 -18.44 -10.18
C ARG A 23 15.19 -17.12 -10.24
N VAL A 24 15.92 -15.99 -10.31
CA VAL A 24 15.31 -14.65 -10.41
C VAL A 24 14.43 -14.56 -11.65
N THR A 25 14.90 -15.01 -12.80
CA THR A 25 14.10 -15.01 -14.04
C THR A 25 12.81 -15.80 -13.91
N ILE A 26 12.82 -16.98 -13.28
CA ILE A 26 11.62 -17.79 -13.10
C ILE A 26 10.64 -17.12 -12.11
N LEU A 27 11.15 -16.54 -11.02
CA LEU A 27 10.31 -15.86 -10.02
C LEU A 27 9.65 -14.59 -10.57
N GLU A 28 10.38 -13.79 -11.33
CA GLU A 28 9.84 -12.60 -12.03
C GLU A 28 8.88 -12.99 -13.16
N TRP A 29 9.14 -14.11 -13.84
CA TRP A 29 8.18 -14.68 -14.78
C TRP A 29 6.89 -15.16 -14.09
N LEU A 30 6.95 -15.65 -12.85
CA LEU A 30 5.75 -16.10 -12.15
C LEU A 30 4.86 -14.91 -11.79
N THR A 31 5.43 -13.89 -11.14
CA THR A 31 4.73 -12.63 -10.87
C THR A 31 5.72 -11.50 -10.62
N PRO A 32 5.47 -10.29 -11.18
CA PRO A 32 6.26 -9.10 -10.89
C PRO A 32 5.95 -8.51 -9.51
N ILE A 33 4.90 -9.00 -8.83
CA ILE A 33 4.49 -8.47 -7.53
C ILE A 33 5.52 -8.88 -6.47
N ASP A 34 5.97 -7.89 -5.72
CA ASP A 34 6.79 -8.07 -4.53
C ASP A 34 6.13 -7.32 -3.36
N TYR A 35 6.04 -7.99 -2.21
CA TYR A 35 5.50 -7.47 -0.97
C TYR A 35 6.59 -7.05 0.03
N ALA A 36 7.86 -7.38 -0.24
CA ALA A 36 8.97 -7.03 0.64
C ALA A 36 9.14 -5.51 0.83
N PRO A 37 8.98 -4.65 -0.21
CA PRO A 37 9.00 -3.19 -0.01
C PRO A 37 7.92 -2.72 0.97
N GLN A 38 6.68 -3.22 0.84
CA GLN A 38 5.61 -2.86 1.80
C GLN A 38 5.90 -3.36 3.22
N GLN A 39 6.46 -4.57 3.36
CA GLN A 39 6.86 -5.08 4.68
C GLN A 39 7.89 -4.14 5.35
N ASN A 40 8.90 -3.70 4.60
CA ASN A 40 9.92 -2.77 5.09
C ASN A 40 9.35 -1.40 5.45
N ASP A 41 8.43 -0.86 4.63
CA ASP A 41 7.72 0.40 4.91
C ASP A 41 6.88 0.31 6.19
N PHE A 42 6.10 -0.76 6.35
CA PHE A 42 5.22 -0.89 7.52
C PHE A 42 6.00 -1.14 8.81
N ILE A 43 7.08 -1.92 8.75
CA ILE A 43 7.90 -2.18 9.94
C ILE A 43 8.74 -0.96 10.34
N SER A 44 9.20 -0.14 9.38
CA SER A 44 9.96 1.09 9.67
C SER A 44 9.10 2.16 10.36
N ARG A 45 7.81 2.21 10.02
CA ARG A 45 6.81 3.10 10.66
C ARG A 45 6.41 2.65 12.06
N ARG A 46 6.67 1.40 12.44
CA ARG A 46 6.33 0.88 13.77
C ARG A 46 7.16 1.61 14.83
N LEU A 47 6.48 2.22 15.79
CA LEU A 47 7.15 2.77 16.96
C LEU A 47 7.68 1.64 17.86
N THR A 48 8.97 1.69 18.20
CA THR A 48 9.61 0.70 19.08
C THR A 48 8.83 0.51 20.38
N GLY A 49 8.56 -0.75 20.73
CA GLY A 49 7.82 -1.11 21.96
C GLY A 49 6.30 -1.05 21.86
N THR A 50 5.74 -0.85 20.66
CA THR A 50 4.29 -1.02 20.39
C THR A 50 4.00 -2.39 19.79
N CYS A 51 2.72 -2.77 19.65
CA CYS A 51 2.27 -4.05 19.05
C CYS A 51 2.59 -5.32 19.85
N GLN A 52 3.40 -5.22 20.93
CA GLN A 52 3.83 -6.36 21.73
C GLN A 52 2.66 -7.12 22.39
N TRP A 53 1.58 -6.42 22.73
CA TRP A 53 0.41 -7.03 23.37
C TRP A 53 -0.21 -8.17 22.52
N LEU A 54 -0.13 -8.07 21.19
CA LEU A 54 -0.64 -9.12 20.29
C LEU A 54 0.30 -10.31 20.30
N LEU A 55 1.61 -10.08 20.24
CA LEU A 55 2.63 -11.13 20.26
C LEU A 55 2.64 -11.86 21.62
N ASP A 56 2.31 -11.17 22.71
CA ASP A 56 2.24 -11.76 24.05
C ASP A 56 0.89 -12.44 24.35
N SER A 57 -0.11 -12.27 23.47
CA SER A 57 -1.46 -12.81 23.68
C SER A 57 -1.48 -14.34 23.68
N ALA A 58 -2.40 -14.92 24.45
CA ALA A 58 -2.56 -16.37 24.51
C ALA A 58 -2.97 -16.94 23.14
N GLU A 59 -3.76 -16.19 22.39
CA GLU A 59 -4.26 -16.50 21.05
C GLU A 59 -3.11 -16.61 20.04
N TYR A 60 -2.23 -15.61 20.01
CA TYR A 60 -1.04 -15.63 19.14
C TYR A 60 -0.10 -16.77 19.53
N GLN A 61 0.16 -16.96 20.82
CA GLN A 61 1.05 -18.02 21.28
C GLN A 61 0.48 -19.42 21.00
N ALA A 62 -0.84 -19.61 21.08
CA ALA A 62 -1.50 -20.86 20.73
C ALA A 62 -1.39 -21.16 19.23
N TRP A 63 -1.65 -20.14 18.40
CA TRP A 63 -1.48 -20.21 16.94
C TRP A 63 -0.03 -20.52 16.55
N LEU A 64 0.94 -19.85 17.18
CA LEU A 64 2.36 -20.02 16.88
C LEU A 64 2.90 -21.40 17.28
N LYS A 65 2.37 -22.02 18.34
CA LYS A 65 2.88 -23.31 18.85
C LYS A 65 2.23 -24.53 18.20
N THR A 66 1.04 -24.39 17.64
CA THR A 66 0.25 -25.52 17.13
C THR A 66 0.15 -25.45 15.61
N GLU A 67 0.40 -26.57 14.93
CA GLU A 67 0.20 -26.68 13.48
C GLU A 67 -1.28 -26.62 13.11
N LYS A 68 -1.56 -26.28 11.84
CA LYS A 68 -2.91 -26.24 11.28
C LYS A 68 -3.87 -25.32 12.07
N GLN A 69 -3.38 -24.21 12.58
CA GLN A 69 -4.20 -23.20 13.26
C GLN A 69 -4.43 -21.99 12.39
N THR A 70 -5.61 -21.39 12.55
CA THR A 70 -5.94 -20.08 11.99
C THR A 70 -6.09 -19.09 13.12
N LEU A 71 -5.46 -17.92 12.99
CA LEU A 71 -5.65 -16.76 13.84
C LEU A 71 -6.28 -15.65 13.00
N PHE A 72 -7.57 -15.41 13.24
CA PHE A 72 -8.31 -14.34 12.60
C PHE A 72 -8.37 -13.11 13.51
N CYS A 73 -7.93 -11.97 12.97
CA CYS A 73 -7.78 -10.74 13.71
C CYS A 73 -8.67 -9.62 13.13
N PRO A 74 -9.99 -9.64 13.43
CA PRO A 74 -10.87 -8.58 13.00
C PRO A 74 -10.59 -7.30 13.78
N GLY A 75 -10.71 -6.13 13.14
CA GLY A 75 -10.49 -4.87 13.84
C GLY A 75 -11.17 -3.69 13.14
N ILE A 76 -11.52 -2.68 13.93
CA ILE A 76 -12.11 -1.45 13.39
C ILE A 76 -11.15 -0.76 12.39
N PRO A 77 -11.67 0.03 11.44
CA PRO A 77 -10.82 0.83 10.57
C PRO A 77 -9.94 1.79 11.38
N GLY A 78 -8.66 1.95 11.02
CA GLY A 78 -7.73 2.82 11.73
C GLY A 78 -7.21 2.27 13.07
N ALA A 79 -7.43 0.99 13.39
CA ALA A 79 -6.92 0.34 14.61
C ALA A 79 -5.42 -0.03 14.55
N GLY A 80 -4.77 0.07 13.38
CA GLY A 80 -3.37 -0.32 13.20
C GLY A 80 -3.13 -1.77 12.77
N LYS A 81 -4.12 -2.42 12.13
CA LYS A 81 -4.04 -3.81 11.66
C LYS A 81 -2.77 -4.08 10.83
N THR A 82 -2.51 -3.27 9.82
CA THR A 82 -1.34 -3.42 8.94
C THR A 82 0.00 -3.35 9.68
N ILE A 83 0.15 -2.41 10.62
CA ILE A 83 1.37 -2.30 11.45
C ILE A 83 1.52 -3.51 12.37
N LEU A 84 0.41 -4.02 12.95
CA LEU A 84 0.42 -5.26 13.73
C LEU A 84 0.78 -6.47 12.85
N THR A 85 0.24 -6.58 11.64
CA THR A 85 0.58 -7.64 10.71
C THR A 85 2.05 -7.63 10.34
N SER A 86 2.62 -6.44 10.05
CA SER A 86 4.05 -6.31 9.78
C SER A 86 4.92 -6.75 10.97
N SER A 87 4.44 -6.51 12.20
CA SER A 87 5.10 -6.98 13.43
C SER A 87 5.05 -8.50 13.59
N VAL A 88 3.95 -9.14 13.19
CA VAL A 88 3.83 -10.60 13.15
C VAL A 88 4.80 -11.20 12.13
N VAL A 89 4.88 -10.62 10.93
CA VAL A 89 5.84 -11.06 9.90
C VAL A 89 7.28 -10.93 10.41
N ASP A 90 7.62 -9.79 11.01
CA ASP A 90 8.94 -9.53 11.60
C ASP A 90 9.26 -10.54 12.73
N ASP A 91 8.33 -10.83 13.64
CA ASP A 91 8.53 -11.82 14.71
C ASP A 91 8.81 -13.22 14.13
N LEU A 92 8.01 -13.67 13.16
CA LEU A 92 8.18 -14.98 12.53
C LEU A 92 9.52 -15.09 11.79
N CYS A 93 9.86 -14.09 10.98
CA CYS A 93 11.13 -14.04 10.26
C CYS A 93 12.32 -14.09 11.23
N ASN A 94 12.29 -13.30 12.32
CA ASN A 94 13.36 -13.30 13.31
C ASN A 94 13.45 -14.64 14.08
N LYS A 95 12.31 -15.25 14.39
CA LYS A 95 12.25 -16.52 15.15
C LYS A 95 12.72 -17.72 14.34
N PHE A 96 12.41 -17.74 13.05
CA PHE A 96 12.72 -18.86 12.15
C PHE A 96 13.83 -18.55 11.13
N GLN A 97 14.57 -17.44 11.28
CA GLN A 97 15.63 -17.00 10.37
C GLN A 97 16.68 -18.08 10.02
N ASN A 98 16.95 -19.00 10.94
CA ASN A 98 17.94 -20.08 10.78
C ASN A 98 17.32 -21.45 10.50
N ASP A 99 15.99 -21.52 10.37
CA ASP A 99 15.24 -22.75 10.12
C ASP A 99 14.67 -22.75 8.70
N ALA A 100 15.46 -23.24 7.76
CA ALA A 100 15.06 -23.36 6.35
C ALA A 100 13.92 -24.37 6.13
N THR A 101 13.48 -25.11 7.16
CA THR A 101 12.34 -26.03 7.06
C THR A 101 11.00 -25.32 7.27
N VAL A 102 11.02 -24.05 7.70
CA VAL A 102 9.81 -23.24 7.90
C VAL A 102 9.65 -22.24 6.74
N GLY A 103 8.50 -22.29 6.08
CA GLY A 103 8.13 -21.34 5.03
C GLY A 103 7.28 -20.21 5.59
N ILE A 104 7.57 -18.96 5.21
CA ILE A 104 6.79 -17.79 5.60
C ILE A 104 6.43 -17.04 4.31
N ALA A 105 5.13 -16.77 4.13
CA ALA A 105 4.64 -15.95 3.04
C ALA A 105 3.59 -14.97 3.55
N TYR A 106 3.59 -13.75 3.01
CA TYR A 106 2.69 -12.70 3.45
C TYR A 106 2.14 -11.89 2.28
N LEU A 107 0.91 -11.39 2.44
CA LEU A 107 0.21 -10.58 1.45
C LEU A 107 -0.37 -9.33 2.12
N TYR A 108 -0.24 -8.19 1.46
CA TYR A 108 -0.87 -6.93 1.85
C TYR A 108 -1.95 -6.55 0.84
N CYS A 109 -3.21 -6.91 1.11
CA CYS A 109 -4.34 -6.48 0.28
C CYS A 109 -4.41 -4.93 0.30
N ASN A 110 -4.75 -4.34 -0.85
CA ASN A 110 -4.84 -2.88 -1.02
C ASN A 110 -5.91 -2.58 -2.07
N PHE A 111 -6.93 -1.82 -1.66
CA PHE A 111 -8.07 -1.47 -2.50
C PHE A 111 -7.68 -0.76 -3.82
N GLN A 112 -6.62 0.05 -3.84
CA GLN A 112 -6.17 0.77 -5.04
C GLN A 112 -5.44 -0.13 -6.05
N ARG A 113 -5.13 -1.38 -5.70
CA ARG A 113 -4.42 -2.35 -6.54
C ARG A 113 -5.28 -3.57 -6.85
N GLN A 114 -6.61 -3.43 -6.86
CA GLN A 114 -7.52 -4.57 -7.11
C GLN A 114 -7.23 -5.30 -8.42
N ASP A 115 -6.82 -4.59 -9.47
CA ASP A 115 -6.46 -5.19 -10.76
C ASP A 115 -5.22 -6.09 -10.71
N GLU A 116 -4.36 -5.88 -9.70
CA GLU A 116 -3.13 -6.65 -9.42
C GLU A 116 -3.32 -7.61 -8.23
N GLN A 117 -4.54 -7.74 -7.72
CA GLN A 117 -4.89 -8.58 -6.57
C GLN A 117 -6.00 -9.57 -6.92
N LYS A 118 -5.93 -10.11 -8.15
CA LYS A 118 -6.76 -11.25 -8.55
C LYS A 118 -6.24 -12.51 -7.86
N ILE A 119 -7.08 -13.56 -7.84
CA ILE A 119 -6.70 -14.83 -7.21
C ILE A 119 -5.39 -15.39 -7.75
N ASP A 120 -5.18 -15.31 -9.08
CA ASP A 120 -3.96 -15.76 -9.73
C ASP A 120 -2.73 -15.01 -9.21
N ASP A 121 -2.83 -13.69 -9.06
CA ASP A 121 -1.75 -12.83 -8.58
C ASP A 121 -1.41 -13.11 -7.11
N LEU A 122 -2.42 -13.31 -6.26
CA LEU A 122 -2.24 -13.63 -4.84
C LEU A 122 -1.60 -15.01 -4.67
N LEU A 123 -2.09 -16.04 -5.39
CA LEU A 123 -1.54 -17.40 -5.34
C LEU A 123 -0.12 -17.45 -5.91
N ALA A 124 0.15 -16.75 -7.02
CA ALA A 124 1.48 -16.63 -7.61
C ALA A 124 2.46 -15.93 -6.66
N SER A 125 2.00 -14.90 -5.92
CA SER A 125 2.82 -14.20 -4.92
C SER A 125 3.19 -15.09 -3.74
N LEU A 126 2.25 -15.91 -3.24
CA LEU A 126 2.55 -16.91 -2.20
C LEU A 126 3.56 -17.95 -2.71
N LEU A 127 3.38 -18.43 -3.93
CA LEU A 127 4.29 -19.40 -4.55
C LEU A 127 5.69 -18.78 -4.76
N LYS A 128 5.79 -17.53 -5.22
CA LYS A 128 7.06 -16.81 -5.37
C LYS A 128 7.83 -16.76 -4.05
N GLN A 129 7.18 -16.31 -2.97
CA GLN A 129 7.80 -16.17 -1.65
C GLN A 129 8.27 -17.53 -1.09
N LEU A 130 7.41 -18.55 -1.16
CA LEU A 130 7.76 -19.90 -0.68
C LEU A 130 8.82 -20.58 -1.57
N ALA A 131 8.86 -20.31 -2.87
CA ALA A 131 9.92 -20.85 -3.72
C ALA A 131 11.27 -20.14 -3.47
N GLN A 132 11.24 -18.83 -3.20
CA GLN A 132 12.42 -18.03 -2.91
C GLN A 132 13.07 -18.40 -1.58
N GLY A 133 12.27 -18.78 -0.57
CA GLY A 133 12.76 -19.22 0.73
C GLY A 133 13.43 -20.61 0.73
N GLN A 134 13.42 -21.35 -0.38
CA GLN A 134 14.01 -22.68 -0.46
C GLN A 134 15.50 -22.65 -0.82
N ALA A 135 16.30 -23.48 -0.14
CA ALA A 135 17.73 -23.62 -0.44
C ALA A 135 17.98 -24.17 -1.86
N SER A 136 17.23 -25.22 -2.23
CA SER A 136 17.18 -25.75 -3.59
C SER A 136 15.92 -25.28 -4.30
N PHE A 137 16.07 -24.71 -5.50
CA PHE A 137 14.92 -24.24 -6.28
C PHE A 137 13.94 -25.38 -6.56
N PRO A 138 12.63 -25.20 -6.32
CA PRO A 138 11.66 -26.28 -6.50
C PRO A 138 11.57 -26.78 -7.94
N GLY A 139 11.77 -28.08 -8.14
CA GLY A 139 11.68 -28.71 -9.47
C GLY A 139 10.32 -28.51 -10.12
N SER A 140 9.23 -28.55 -9.34
CA SER A 140 7.87 -28.33 -9.84
C SER A 140 7.65 -26.94 -10.45
N LEU A 141 8.32 -25.90 -9.92
CA LEU A 141 8.26 -24.55 -10.47
C LEU A 141 9.15 -24.42 -11.72
N LYS A 142 10.31 -25.08 -11.74
CA LYS A 142 11.17 -25.13 -12.93
C LYS A 142 10.47 -25.84 -14.09
N ASP A 143 9.87 -26.99 -13.85
CA ASP A 143 9.09 -27.74 -14.84
C ASP A 143 7.89 -26.93 -15.34
N LEU A 144 7.25 -26.16 -14.46
CA LEU A 144 6.18 -25.24 -14.84
C LEU A 144 6.72 -24.16 -15.80
N TYR A 145 7.83 -23.51 -15.46
CA TYR A 145 8.45 -22.51 -16.32
C TYR A 145 8.83 -23.07 -17.70
N ASP A 146 9.53 -24.20 -17.73
CA ASP A 146 10.01 -24.79 -18.98
C ASP A 146 8.87 -25.14 -19.95
N ARG A 147 7.71 -25.61 -19.43
CA ARG A 147 6.51 -25.89 -20.24
C ARG A 147 5.91 -24.65 -20.92
N HIS A 148 6.06 -23.48 -20.31
CA HIS A 148 5.45 -22.24 -20.75
C HIS A 148 6.42 -21.33 -21.51
N LYS A 149 7.72 -21.39 -21.19
CA LYS A 149 8.77 -20.58 -21.79
C LYS A 149 8.81 -20.72 -23.32
N GLU A 150 8.83 -21.95 -23.84
CA GLU A 150 8.89 -22.20 -25.28
C GLU A 150 7.62 -21.74 -26.02
N LYS A 151 6.46 -21.82 -25.34
CA LYS A 151 5.16 -21.47 -25.91
C LYS A 151 4.80 -20.00 -25.74
N ARG A 152 5.58 -19.25 -24.96
CA ARG A 152 5.30 -17.85 -24.57
C ARG A 152 3.91 -17.67 -23.96
N THR A 153 3.49 -18.61 -23.12
CA THR A 153 2.21 -18.55 -22.40
C THR A 153 2.43 -18.31 -20.90
N ARG A 154 1.36 -17.92 -20.19
CA ARG A 154 1.33 -17.84 -18.72
C ARG A 154 0.70 -19.11 -18.12
N PRO A 155 1.06 -19.50 -16.89
CA PRO A 155 0.44 -20.64 -16.21
C PRO A 155 -1.01 -20.30 -15.86
N LEU A 156 -1.88 -21.31 -15.90
CA LEU A 156 -3.27 -21.17 -15.45
C LEU A 156 -3.37 -21.25 -13.92
N GLU A 157 -4.48 -20.74 -13.35
CA GLU A 157 -4.80 -20.78 -11.90
C GLU A 157 -4.48 -22.16 -11.28
N ASP A 158 -5.03 -23.22 -11.87
CA ASP A 158 -4.86 -24.60 -11.40
C ASP A 158 -3.39 -25.08 -11.44
N GLU A 159 -2.58 -24.57 -12.37
CA GLU A 159 -1.17 -24.91 -12.47
C GLU A 159 -0.35 -24.23 -11.38
N VAL A 160 -0.64 -22.96 -11.11
CA VAL A 160 -0.05 -22.19 -10.00
C VAL A 160 -0.41 -22.85 -8.67
N LEU A 161 -1.68 -23.22 -8.48
CA LEU A 161 -2.14 -23.88 -7.26
C LEU A 161 -1.45 -25.24 -7.03
N ARG A 162 -1.29 -26.06 -8.08
CA ARG A 162 -0.55 -27.33 -7.98
C ARG A 162 0.91 -27.11 -7.61
N ALA A 163 1.56 -26.13 -8.21
CA ALA A 163 2.93 -25.78 -7.86
C ALA A 163 3.01 -25.27 -6.41
N LEU A 164 2.09 -24.43 -5.96
CA LEU A 164 2.00 -23.93 -4.59
C LEU A 164 1.85 -25.07 -3.57
N GLN A 165 0.94 -26.02 -3.82
CA GLN A 165 0.80 -27.22 -2.97
C GLN A 165 2.09 -28.05 -2.94
N SER A 166 2.73 -28.24 -4.09
CA SER A 166 4.00 -28.98 -4.18
C SER A 166 5.11 -28.29 -3.38
N VAL A 167 5.25 -26.97 -3.48
CA VAL A 167 6.28 -26.20 -2.79
C VAL A 167 5.98 -26.11 -1.28
N ALA A 168 4.73 -25.89 -0.90
CA ALA A 168 4.31 -25.89 0.50
C ALA A 168 4.63 -27.24 1.19
N GLY A 169 4.47 -28.36 0.47
CA GLY A 169 4.83 -29.69 0.97
C GLY A 169 6.33 -29.95 1.13
N LEU A 170 7.22 -29.07 0.66
CA LEU A 170 8.66 -29.16 0.90
C LEU A 170 9.06 -28.64 2.29
N TYR A 171 8.19 -27.85 2.92
CA TYR A 171 8.39 -27.31 4.25
C TYR A 171 7.84 -28.26 5.33
N SER A 172 8.47 -28.28 6.50
CA SER A 172 7.93 -28.96 7.68
C SER A 172 6.73 -28.18 8.23
N ARG A 173 6.75 -26.85 8.07
CA ARG A 173 5.72 -25.93 8.53
C ARG A 173 5.65 -24.71 7.64
N VAL A 174 4.44 -24.22 7.36
CA VAL A 174 4.22 -23.01 6.57
C VAL A 174 3.35 -22.03 7.35
N PHE A 175 3.72 -20.75 7.35
CA PHE A 175 2.92 -19.64 7.82
C PHE A 175 2.49 -18.77 6.64
N ILE A 176 1.19 -18.54 6.50
CA ILE A 176 0.62 -17.62 5.52
C ILE A 176 -0.07 -16.48 6.28
N ILE A 177 0.35 -15.25 5.99
CA ILE A 177 -0.13 -14.02 6.64
C ILE A 177 -0.85 -13.18 5.59
N VAL A 178 -2.09 -12.78 5.85
CA VAL A 178 -2.88 -11.96 4.92
C VAL A 178 -3.42 -10.73 5.65
N ASP A 179 -2.91 -9.55 5.29
CA ASP A 179 -3.42 -8.29 5.82
C ASP A 179 -4.60 -7.77 5.00
N ALA A 180 -5.57 -7.19 5.70
CA ALA A 180 -6.70 -6.45 5.15
C ALA A 180 -7.50 -7.24 4.09
N LEU A 181 -7.92 -8.47 4.40
CA LEU A 181 -8.71 -9.33 3.51
C LEU A 181 -9.98 -8.65 2.94
N ASP A 182 -10.52 -7.65 3.64
CA ASP A 182 -11.66 -6.87 3.16
C ASP A 182 -11.34 -5.98 1.95
N GLU A 183 -10.06 -5.65 1.72
CA GLU A 183 -9.60 -4.81 0.61
C GLU A 183 -9.25 -5.62 -0.65
N CYS A 184 -9.14 -6.94 -0.53
CA CYS A 184 -8.98 -7.84 -1.66
C CYS A 184 -10.26 -7.92 -2.51
N GLN A 185 -10.12 -8.11 -3.82
CA GLN A 185 -11.22 -8.04 -4.79
C GLN A 185 -12.38 -8.99 -4.42
N ALA A 186 -13.55 -8.42 -4.14
CA ALA A 186 -14.74 -9.18 -3.77
C ALA A 186 -15.59 -9.62 -4.98
N SER A 187 -15.41 -8.99 -6.14
CA SER A 187 -16.16 -9.34 -7.36
C SER A 187 -15.83 -10.75 -7.85
N ASP A 188 -16.79 -11.36 -8.54
CA ASP A 188 -16.67 -12.70 -9.16
C ASP A 188 -16.32 -13.85 -8.19
N GLY A 189 -16.47 -13.63 -6.88
CA GLY A 189 -16.18 -14.63 -5.86
C GLY A 189 -14.68 -14.87 -5.62
N CYS A 190 -13.80 -14.00 -6.14
CA CYS A 190 -12.34 -14.09 -6.02
C CYS A 190 -11.90 -14.33 -4.58
N ARG A 191 -12.31 -13.46 -3.65
CA ARG A 191 -11.98 -13.58 -2.22
C ARG A 191 -12.43 -14.90 -1.59
N ALA A 192 -13.63 -15.36 -1.89
CA ALA A 192 -14.16 -16.61 -1.34
C ALA A 192 -13.38 -17.83 -1.87
N ARG A 193 -13.03 -17.83 -3.16
CA ARG A 193 -12.21 -18.88 -3.77
C ARG A 193 -10.79 -18.86 -3.20
N PHE A 194 -10.19 -17.68 -3.04
CA PHE A 194 -8.86 -17.54 -2.44
C PHE A 194 -8.81 -18.10 -1.00
N LEU A 195 -9.80 -17.76 -0.16
CA LEU A 195 -9.93 -18.31 1.19
C LEU A 195 -10.10 -19.84 1.18
N ALA A 196 -10.90 -20.37 0.25
CA ALA A 196 -11.06 -21.81 0.10
C ALA A 196 -9.72 -22.51 -0.20
N GLU A 197 -8.90 -21.93 -1.07
CA GLU A 197 -7.57 -22.48 -1.38
C GLU A 197 -6.57 -22.36 -0.22
N LEU A 198 -6.61 -21.27 0.57
CA LEU A 198 -5.82 -21.18 1.79
C LEU A 198 -6.20 -22.28 2.81
N PHE A 199 -7.48 -22.52 3.03
CA PHE A 199 -7.94 -23.58 3.93
C PHE A 199 -7.62 -24.99 3.38
N ASN A 200 -7.60 -25.16 2.07
CA ASN A 200 -7.15 -26.39 1.41
C ASN A 200 -5.65 -26.63 1.68
N LEU A 201 -4.80 -25.60 1.54
CA LEU A 201 -3.37 -25.67 1.91
C LEU A 201 -3.19 -26.04 3.37
N GLN A 202 -3.92 -25.40 4.28
CA GLN A 202 -3.90 -25.74 5.70
C GLN A 202 -4.29 -27.20 5.96
N THR A 203 -5.33 -27.70 5.28
CA THR A 203 -5.80 -29.08 5.46
C THR A 203 -4.78 -30.11 4.99
N ARG A 204 -4.09 -29.84 3.88
CA ARG A 204 -3.12 -30.77 3.26
C ARG A 204 -1.73 -30.72 3.89
N HIS A 205 -1.26 -29.53 4.28
CA HIS A 205 0.13 -29.28 4.66
C HIS A 205 0.30 -28.76 6.08
N GLY A 206 -0.77 -28.68 6.88
CA GLY A 206 -0.69 -28.20 8.26
C GLY A 206 -0.38 -26.70 8.38
N THR A 207 -0.60 -25.92 7.32
CA THR A 207 -0.31 -24.48 7.25
C THR A 207 -1.01 -23.68 8.36
N ASN A 208 -0.25 -22.80 8.99
CA ASN A 208 -0.76 -21.80 9.91
C ASN A 208 -1.20 -20.55 9.13
N ILE A 209 -2.42 -20.07 9.37
CA ILE A 209 -2.97 -18.90 8.68
C ILE A 209 -3.14 -17.77 9.69
N PHE A 210 -2.62 -16.58 9.39
CA PHE A 210 -2.94 -15.34 10.08
C PHE A 210 -3.67 -14.43 9.11
N ALA A 211 -4.79 -13.85 9.52
CA ALA A 211 -5.59 -13.00 8.64
C ALA A 211 -6.17 -11.80 9.40
N THR A 212 -6.05 -10.60 8.83
CA THR A 212 -6.74 -9.41 9.35
C THR A 212 -7.87 -8.97 8.42
N SER A 213 -8.91 -8.36 9.00
CA SER A 213 -10.05 -7.82 8.24
C SER A 213 -10.83 -6.80 9.07
N ARG A 214 -11.68 -6.01 8.43
CA ARG A 214 -12.83 -5.39 9.10
C ARG A 214 -13.87 -6.43 9.54
N PHE A 215 -14.80 -6.02 10.39
CA PHE A 215 -15.95 -6.82 10.83
C PHE A 215 -17.02 -6.96 9.72
N ILE A 216 -16.66 -7.60 8.62
CA ILE A 216 -17.58 -7.89 7.50
C ILE A 216 -18.21 -9.27 7.75
N PRO A 217 -19.55 -9.39 7.89
CA PRO A 217 -20.20 -10.65 8.23
C PRO A 217 -19.84 -11.83 7.33
N GLU A 218 -19.68 -11.59 6.03
CA GLU A 218 -19.25 -12.58 5.04
C GLU A 218 -17.86 -13.15 5.37
N ILE A 219 -16.88 -12.29 5.65
CA ILE A 219 -15.51 -12.69 5.97
C ILE A 219 -15.47 -13.36 7.35
N VAL A 220 -16.09 -12.73 8.36
CA VAL A 220 -16.17 -13.28 9.72
C VAL A 220 -16.83 -14.67 9.72
N GLY A 221 -17.81 -14.89 8.85
CA GLY A 221 -18.47 -16.18 8.67
C GLY A 221 -17.52 -17.29 8.20
N CYS A 222 -16.50 -16.96 7.40
CA CYS A 222 -15.50 -17.91 6.91
C CYS A 222 -14.56 -18.43 8.01
N PHE A 223 -14.34 -17.64 9.07
CA PHE A 223 -13.43 -17.96 10.18
C PHE A 223 -14.17 -18.46 11.44
N LYS A 224 -15.41 -18.93 11.27
CA LYS A 224 -16.25 -19.33 12.40
C LYS A 224 -15.69 -20.59 13.06
N GLY A 225 -15.21 -20.46 14.29
CA GLY A 225 -14.65 -21.55 15.08
C GLY A 225 -13.13 -21.53 15.19
N ASP A 226 -12.46 -20.63 14.46
CA ASP A 226 -11.03 -20.39 14.57
C ASP A 226 -10.68 -19.48 15.76
N ILE A 227 -9.39 -19.46 16.13
CA ILE A 227 -8.88 -18.54 17.14
C ILE A 227 -9.09 -17.11 16.62
N THR A 228 -9.77 -16.28 17.42
CA THR A 228 -10.08 -14.91 17.03
C THR A 228 -9.56 -13.94 18.08
N LEU A 229 -8.82 -12.92 17.64
CA LEU A 229 -8.32 -11.84 18.51
C LEU A 229 -8.66 -10.48 17.90
N GLU A 230 -9.53 -9.71 18.55
CA GLU A 230 -9.90 -8.39 18.05
C GLU A 230 -8.70 -7.42 18.10
N ILE A 231 -8.38 -6.80 16.95
CA ILE A 231 -7.39 -5.74 16.87
C ILE A 231 -8.03 -4.40 17.27
N ARG A 232 -7.55 -3.88 18.40
CA ARG A 232 -7.79 -2.52 18.88
C ARG A 232 -6.48 -1.96 19.43
N ALA A 233 -6.21 -0.69 19.18
CA ALA A 233 -5.05 -0.04 19.78
C ALA A 233 -5.18 -0.03 21.31
N SER A 234 -4.18 -0.56 22.01
CA SER A 234 -4.14 -0.52 23.47
C SER A 234 -3.88 0.91 23.95
N SER A 235 -4.37 1.25 25.15
CA SER A 235 -4.10 2.57 25.75
C SER A 235 -2.59 2.83 25.84
N ASP A 236 -1.80 1.81 26.18
CA ASP A 236 -0.35 1.89 26.26
C ASP A 236 0.29 2.22 24.91
N ASP A 237 -0.15 1.57 23.82
CA ASP A 237 0.38 1.84 22.48
C ASP A 237 0.01 3.25 21.99
N VAL A 238 -1.22 3.70 22.30
CA VAL A 238 -1.63 5.08 22.01
C VAL A 238 -0.78 6.07 22.81
N GLU A 239 -0.56 5.84 24.10
CA GLU A 239 0.26 6.73 24.93
C GLU A 239 1.72 6.78 24.49
N ARG A 240 2.32 5.63 24.11
CA ARG A 240 3.67 5.58 23.51
C ARG A 240 3.73 6.36 22.20
N TYR A 241 2.73 6.18 21.34
CA TYR A 241 2.62 6.95 20.09
C TYR A 241 2.60 8.46 20.39
N LEU A 242 1.75 8.90 21.32
CA LEU A 242 1.63 10.30 21.67
C LEU A 242 2.93 10.84 22.27
N GLU A 243 3.60 10.09 23.16
CA GLU A 243 4.89 10.46 23.75
C GLU A 243 5.96 10.74 22.68
N GLY A 244 6.07 9.85 21.68
CA GLY A 244 7.02 10.01 20.58
C GLY A 244 6.77 11.24 19.69
N HIS A 245 5.57 11.80 19.74
CA HIS A 245 5.14 12.91 18.90
C HIS A 245 4.83 14.21 19.68
N MET A 246 5.03 14.24 21.00
CA MET A 246 4.80 15.43 21.83
C MET A 246 5.67 16.63 21.41
N GLY A 247 6.87 16.36 20.88
CA GLY A 247 7.77 17.41 20.40
C GLY A 247 7.20 18.27 19.27
N GLN A 248 6.17 17.79 18.57
CA GLN A 248 5.47 18.53 17.52
C GLN A 248 4.54 19.61 18.08
N LEU A 249 4.12 19.48 19.34
CA LEU A 249 3.18 20.42 19.95
C LEU A 249 3.88 21.70 20.43
N PRO A 250 3.11 22.79 20.68
CA PRO A 250 3.65 24.05 21.17
C PRO A 250 4.57 23.92 22.38
N SER A 251 5.65 24.71 22.40
CA SER A 251 6.74 24.60 23.37
C SER A 251 6.33 24.71 24.85
N PHE A 252 5.21 25.38 25.16
CA PHE A 252 4.68 25.48 26.52
C PHE A 252 4.19 24.14 27.09
N ILE A 253 3.93 23.15 26.22
CA ILE A 253 3.57 21.78 26.61
C ILE A 253 4.82 21.00 26.96
N ASN A 254 5.88 21.14 26.17
CA ASN A 254 7.13 20.41 26.33
C ASN A 254 7.82 20.67 27.68
N GLN A 255 7.53 21.81 28.30
CA GLN A 255 8.07 22.19 29.61
C GLN A 255 7.22 21.68 30.79
N ASN A 256 6.04 21.12 30.54
CA ASN A 256 5.09 20.70 31.57
C ASN A 256 4.67 19.23 31.40
N ARG A 257 5.40 18.34 32.07
CA ARG A 257 5.14 16.91 32.05
C ARG A 257 3.72 16.54 32.52
N GLN A 258 3.20 17.22 33.54
CA GLN A 258 1.83 16.96 34.00
C GLN A 258 0.80 17.30 32.92
N PHE A 259 1.05 18.34 32.13
CA PHE A 259 0.17 18.71 31.03
C PHE A 259 0.28 17.73 29.84
N GLN A 260 1.47 17.20 29.57
CA GLN A 260 1.64 16.09 28.62
C GLN A 260 0.84 14.85 29.03
N GLU A 261 0.89 14.46 30.32
CA GLU A 261 0.07 13.36 30.85
C GLU A 261 -1.44 13.64 30.71
N GLU A 262 -1.87 14.88 30.93
CA GLU A 262 -3.27 15.31 30.72
C GLU A 262 -3.70 15.11 29.25
N ILE A 263 -2.84 15.48 28.29
CA ILE A 263 -3.08 15.29 26.85
C ILE A 263 -3.09 13.81 26.48
N LYS A 264 -2.11 13.03 26.93
CA LYS A 264 -2.02 11.58 26.69
C LYS A 264 -3.28 10.87 27.16
N SER A 265 -3.64 11.07 28.42
CA SER A 265 -4.86 10.48 28.99
C SER A 265 -6.13 10.99 28.29
N GLY A 266 -6.14 12.28 27.92
CA GLY A 266 -7.26 12.92 27.24
C GLY A 266 -7.57 12.29 25.89
N ILE A 267 -6.55 12.15 25.05
CA ILE A 267 -6.65 11.54 23.71
C ILE A 267 -6.85 10.02 23.82
N SER A 268 -6.09 9.32 24.67
CA SER A 268 -6.19 7.86 24.85
C SER A 268 -7.63 7.43 25.18
N LYS A 269 -8.32 8.18 26.05
CA LYS A 269 -9.75 7.95 26.35
C LYS A 269 -10.70 8.26 25.20
N ALA A 270 -10.31 9.16 24.30
CA ALA A 270 -11.15 9.62 23.19
C ALA A 270 -10.94 8.84 21.89
N VAL A 271 -10.00 7.90 21.80
CA VAL A 271 -9.75 7.19 20.53
C VAL A 271 -10.39 5.80 20.47
N ASP A 272 -10.76 5.24 21.63
CA ASP A 272 -11.47 3.95 21.78
C ASP A 272 -10.92 2.82 20.86
N GLY A 273 -9.60 2.72 20.80
CA GLY A 273 -8.88 1.70 20.03
C GLY A 273 -8.60 2.03 18.56
N MET A 274 -8.92 3.25 18.09
CA MET A 274 -8.59 3.74 16.74
C MET A 274 -7.35 4.64 16.79
N ILE A 275 -6.16 4.06 16.62
CA ILE A 275 -4.90 4.83 16.69
C ILE A 275 -4.83 5.96 15.65
N LEU A 276 -5.45 5.80 14.49
CA LEU A 276 -5.55 6.85 13.46
C LEU A 276 -6.19 8.15 14.02
N LEU A 277 -7.21 8.01 14.88
CA LEU A 277 -7.87 9.15 15.49
C LEU A 277 -6.94 9.88 16.47
N ALA A 278 -6.03 9.15 17.13
CA ALA A 278 -4.99 9.76 17.97
C ALA A 278 -4.07 10.66 17.14
N GLN A 279 -3.71 10.24 15.93
CA GLN A 279 -2.87 11.04 15.02
C GLN A 279 -3.60 12.33 14.60
N ILE A 280 -4.86 12.22 14.19
CA ILE A 280 -5.67 13.38 13.76
C ILE A 280 -5.88 14.36 14.93
N TYR A 281 -6.26 13.84 16.11
CA TYR A 281 -6.45 14.67 17.30
C TYR A 281 -5.16 15.35 17.73
N LEU A 282 -4.02 14.64 17.76
CA LEU A 282 -2.74 15.25 18.09
C LEU A 282 -2.39 16.39 17.11
N GLY A 283 -2.52 16.15 15.80
CA GLY A 283 -2.26 17.18 14.80
C GLY A 283 -3.21 18.38 14.89
N SER A 284 -4.40 18.23 15.47
CA SER A 284 -5.34 19.34 15.69
C SER A 284 -5.03 20.20 16.93
N LEU A 285 -4.08 19.76 17.75
CA LEU A 285 -3.58 20.51 18.90
C LEU A 285 -2.39 21.40 18.56
N ASP A 286 -1.74 21.19 17.41
CA ASP A 286 -0.54 21.93 16.99
C ASP A 286 -0.78 23.44 16.86
N ASP A 287 -1.93 23.84 16.34
CA ASP A 287 -2.31 25.26 16.17
C ASP A 287 -2.87 25.93 17.45
N LYS A 288 -2.89 25.22 18.59
CA LYS A 288 -3.49 25.69 19.84
C LYS A 288 -2.48 26.44 20.71
N LEU A 289 -2.59 27.77 20.71
CA LEU A 289 -1.63 28.66 21.39
C LEU A 289 -1.77 28.75 22.92
N THR A 290 -2.79 28.14 23.54
CA THR A 290 -2.99 28.26 24.99
C THR A 290 -3.40 26.92 25.64
N PRO A 291 -3.00 26.66 26.90
CA PRO A 291 -3.45 25.48 27.63
C PRO A 291 -4.98 25.35 27.71
N LYS A 292 -5.70 26.48 27.81
CA LYS A 292 -7.17 26.48 27.84
C LYS A 292 -7.77 25.99 26.52
N ALA A 293 -7.21 26.41 25.38
CA ALA A 293 -7.68 25.97 24.07
C ALA A 293 -7.47 24.46 23.89
N ILE A 294 -6.33 23.93 24.34
CA ILE A 294 -6.05 22.49 24.32
C ILE A 294 -7.03 21.72 25.20
N ARG A 295 -7.25 22.16 26.45
CA ARG A 295 -8.23 21.51 27.33
C ARG A 295 -9.64 21.52 26.78
N ASN A 296 -10.03 22.58 26.06
CA ASN A 296 -11.32 22.64 25.39
C ASN A 296 -11.39 21.59 24.25
N ALA A 297 -10.36 21.51 23.41
CA ALA A 297 -10.27 20.51 22.35
C ALA A 297 -10.34 19.07 22.92
N LEU A 298 -9.59 18.78 23.99
CA LEU A 298 -9.66 17.48 24.67
C LEU A 298 -11.06 17.15 25.18
N LYS A 299 -11.78 18.13 25.75
CA LYS A 299 -13.18 17.94 26.18
C LYS A 299 -14.11 17.67 25.00
N ASP A 300 -13.90 18.32 23.87
CA ASP A 300 -14.71 18.13 22.68
C ASP A 300 -14.48 16.73 22.07
N PHE A 301 -13.23 16.27 21.99
CA PHE A 301 -12.91 14.89 21.59
C PHE A 301 -13.61 13.85 22.48
N GLN A 302 -13.62 14.07 23.79
CA GLN A 302 -14.25 13.15 24.73
C GLN A 302 -15.78 13.15 24.65
N ARG A 303 -16.40 14.31 24.42
CA ARG A 303 -17.87 14.44 24.27
C ARG A 303 -18.37 13.69 23.05
N GLN A 304 -17.62 13.75 21.96
CA GLN A 304 -17.95 13.11 20.70
C GLN A 304 -18.00 11.56 20.84
N ASN A 305 -17.26 10.96 21.78
CA ASN A 305 -17.20 9.50 21.99
C ASN A 305 -18.32 8.86 22.83
N LEU A 306 -19.33 9.62 23.29
CA LEU A 306 -20.32 9.12 24.27
C LEU A 306 -21.44 8.22 23.67
N GLY A 307 -21.17 7.44 22.61
CA GLY A 307 -22.17 6.59 21.95
C GLY A 307 -21.67 5.17 21.62
N PRO A 308 -22.40 4.10 21.97
CA PRO A 308 -21.94 2.71 21.81
C PRO A 308 -22.12 2.12 20.39
N ASP A 309 -22.45 2.92 19.38
CA ASP A 309 -22.86 2.42 18.07
C ASP A 309 -21.73 2.51 17.02
N ARG A 310 -21.57 1.49 16.17
CA ARG A 310 -20.51 1.43 15.14
C ARG A 310 -20.68 2.52 14.09
N ASP A 311 -21.92 2.83 13.72
CA ASP A 311 -22.22 3.89 12.75
C ASP A 311 -21.78 5.27 13.26
N LYS A 312 -21.76 5.47 14.59
CA LYS A 312 -21.21 6.69 15.20
C LYS A 312 -19.69 6.77 15.08
N LYS A 313 -18.93 5.66 15.09
CA LYS A 313 -17.46 5.71 14.92
C LYS A 313 -17.05 6.19 13.53
N LEU A 314 -17.80 5.81 12.48
CA LEU A 314 -17.57 6.32 11.13
C LEU A 314 -17.91 7.82 11.02
N TYR A 315 -18.98 8.25 11.71
CA TYR A 315 -19.33 9.67 11.81
C TYR A 315 -18.23 10.47 12.54
N LEU A 316 -17.70 9.96 13.65
CA LEU A 316 -16.61 10.60 14.40
C LEU A 316 -15.35 10.79 13.55
N LEU A 317 -14.97 9.75 12.82
CA LEU A 317 -13.84 9.83 11.92
C LEU A 317 -14.09 10.83 10.78
N SER A 318 -15.32 10.90 10.27
CA SER A 318 -15.73 11.87 9.25
C SER A 318 -15.65 13.31 9.78
N GLU A 319 -16.08 13.56 11.01
CA GLU A 319 -15.97 14.87 11.65
C GLU A 319 -14.50 15.27 11.86
N ALA A 320 -13.66 14.32 12.28
CA ALA A 320 -12.23 14.55 12.42
C ALA A 320 -11.58 14.93 11.07
N TYR A 321 -11.96 14.24 9.97
CA TYR A 321 -11.53 14.62 8.63
C TYR A 321 -12.06 15.99 8.19
N ASP A 322 -13.33 16.30 8.44
CA ASP A 322 -13.91 17.63 8.14
C ASP A 322 -13.14 18.74 8.85
N GLN A 323 -12.75 18.53 10.10
CA GLN A 323 -11.95 19.49 10.87
C GLN A 323 -10.55 19.66 10.27
N THR A 324 -9.89 18.57 9.87
CA THR A 324 -8.60 18.63 9.17
C THR A 324 -8.72 19.35 7.84
N MET A 325 -9.77 19.08 7.05
CA MET A 325 -10.02 19.78 5.78
C MET A 325 -10.30 21.27 5.97
N LYS A 326 -10.99 21.67 7.06
CA LYS A 326 -11.17 23.09 7.42
C LYS A 326 -9.83 23.76 7.72
N ARG A 327 -8.92 23.08 8.43
CA ARG A 327 -7.56 23.58 8.66
C ARG A 327 -6.78 23.73 7.36
N ILE A 328 -6.85 22.73 6.48
CA ILE A 328 -6.21 22.79 5.15
C ILE A 328 -6.74 23.98 4.35
N LYS A 329 -8.07 24.19 4.32
CA LYS A 329 -8.68 25.35 3.67
C LYS A 329 -8.37 26.69 4.34
N GLY A 330 -7.94 26.69 5.59
CA GLY A 330 -7.53 27.88 6.34
C GLY A 330 -6.07 28.29 6.12
N GLN A 331 -5.28 27.50 5.38
CA GLN A 331 -3.91 27.86 5.02
C GLN A 331 -3.85 29.06 4.05
N LYS A 332 -2.65 29.60 3.85
CA LYS A 332 -2.38 30.60 2.81
C LYS A 332 -2.78 30.05 1.43
N THR A 333 -3.16 30.94 0.51
CA THR A 333 -3.72 30.59 -0.80
C THR A 333 -2.92 29.51 -1.52
N ASP A 334 -1.62 29.71 -1.73
CA ASP A 334 -0.79 28.77 -2.51
C ASP A 334 -0.63 27.42 -1.82
N LEU A 335 -0.45 27.41 -0.48
CA LEU A 335 -0.33 26.18 0.30
C LEU A 335 -1.64 25.38 0.31
N LYS A 336 -2.77 26.08 0.42
CA LYS A 336 -4.10 25.50 0.31
C LYS A 336 -4.31 24.89 -1.06
N GLU A 337 -3.95 25.61 -2.13
CA GLU A 337 -4.10 25.12 -3.50
C GLU A 337 -3.25 23.87 -3.73
N LEU A 338 -1.99 23.88 -3.31
CA LEU A 338 -1.11 22.72 -3.36
C LEU A 338 -1.74 21.52 -2.63
N ALA A 339 -2.21 21.72 -1.38
CA ALA A 339 -2.84 20.65 -0.60
C ALA A 339 -4.08 20.07 -1.29
N MET A 340 -4.93 20.93 -1.84
CA MET A 340 -6.15 20.50 -2.53
C MET A 340 -5.83 19.72 -3.80
N ARG A 341 -4.79 20.11 -4.55
CA ARG A 341 -4.34 19.39 -5.75
C ARG A 341 -3.68 18.05 -5.39
N VAL A 342 -2.81 18.00 -4.37
CA VAL A 342 -2.21 16.74 -3.89
C VAL A 342 -3.31 15.74 -3.48
N LEU A 343 -4.26 16.18 -2.65
CA LEU A 343 -5.34 15.31 -2.18
C LEU A 343 -6.26 14.88 -3.33
N SER A 344 -6.58 15.76 -4.27
CA SER A 344 -7.46 15.43 -5.40
C SER A 344 -6.82 14.38 -6.32
N TRP A 345 -5.54 14.53 -6.64
CA TRP A 345 -4.78 13.58 -7.45
C TRP A 345 -4.71 12.21 -6.80
N ILE A 346 -4.25 12.13 -5.54
CA ILE A 346 -4.13 10.84 -4.84
C ILE A 346 -5.48 10.14 -4.72
N THR A 347 -6.55 10.89 -4.42
CA THR A 347 -7.90 10.33 -4.27
C THR A 347 -8.45 9.81 -5.60
N CYS A 348 -8.27 10.57 -6.67
CA CYS A 348 -8.95 10.33 -7.95
C CYS A 348 -8.13 9.45 -8.90
N ALA A 349 -6.84 9.26 -8.64
CA ALA A 349 -5.94 8.48 -9.48
C ALA A 349 -6.42 7.03 -9.64
N LYS A 350 -6.12 6.44 -10.80
CA LYS A 350 -6.53 5.06 -11.13
C LYS A 350 -5.60 3.99 -10.59
N ARG A 351 -4.38 4.37 -10.24
CA ARG A 351 -3.40 3.56 -9.52
C ARG A 351 -2.63 4.45 -8.56
N PRO A 352 -1.93 3.88 -7.56
CA PRO A 352 -0.98 4.65 -6.75
C PRO A 352 0.04 5.38 -7.63
N LEU A 353 0.36 6.61 -7.25
CA LEU A 353 1.33 7.47 -7.92
C LEU A 353 2.65 7.47 -7.16
N THR A 354 3.76 7.53 -7.88
CA THR A 354 5.05 7.88 -7.29
C THR A 354 5.11 9.38 -6.95
N THR A 355 6.03 9.76 -6.07
CA THR A 355 6.29 11.17 -5.74
C THR A 355 6.64 11.98 -6.98
N LEU A 356 7.49 11.45 -7.87
CA LEU A 356 7.89 12.09 -9.12
C LEU A 356 6.71 12.26 -10.07
N GLU A 357 5.88 11.23 -10.27
CA GLU A 357 4.66 11.34 -11.07
C GLU A 357 3.76 12.46 -10.58
N LEU A 358 3.53 12.54 -9.26
CA LEU A 358 2.68 13.58 -8.71
C LEU A 358 3.34 14.97 -8.80
N GLN A 359 4.65 15.11 -8.58
CA GLN A 359 5.35 16.39 -8.77
C GLN A 359 5.18 16.91 -10.20
N HIS A 360 5.39 16.05 -11.20
CA HIS A 360 5.18 16.42 -12.61
C HIS A 360 3.73 16.80 -12.87
N ALA A 361 2.77 16.03 -12.36
CA ALA A 361 1.34 16.35 -12.50
C ALA A 361 0.97 17.71 -11.89
N LEU A 362 1.62 18.09 -10.79
CA LEU A 362 1.39 19.37 -10.14
C LEU A 362 2.11 20.54 -10.84
N ALA A 363 3.21 20.27 -11.54
CA ALA A 363 3.98 21.27 -12.28
C ALA A 363 3.43 21.56 -13.69
N VAL A 364 2.48 20.77 -14.22
CA VAL A 364 1.89 21.03 -15.54
C VAL A 364 1.10 22.35 -15.55
N GLU A 365 1.51 23.24 -16.47
CA GLU A 365 0.77 24.43 -16.84
C GLU A 365 -0.12 24.15 -18.05
N VAL A 366 -1.43 24.13 -17.83
CA VAL A 366 -2.40 23.75 -18.85
C VAL A 366 -2.36 24.70 -20.04
N GLY A 367 -2.08 24.15 -21.22
CA GLY A 367 -2.00 24.88 -22.49
C GLY A 367 -0.58 25.26 -22.93
N GLU A 368 0.42 25.12 -22.06
CA GLU A 368 1.82 25.34 -22.43
C GLU A 368 2.38 24.15 -23.24
N PRO A 369 3.28 24.40 -24.21
CA PRO A 369 3.82 23.38 -25.09
C PRO A 369 4.99 22.59 -24.49
N GLU A 370 5.57 23.06 -23.39
CA GLU A 370 6.77 22.50 -22.76
C GLU A 370 6.58 22.40 -21.23
N PHE A 371 7.36 21.52 -20.61
CA PHE A 371 7.38 21.33 -19.17
C PHE A 371 8.38 22.30 -18.53
N ASP A 372 7.96 23.03 -17.49
CA ASP A 372 8.84 23.89 -16.71
C ASP A 372 9.22 23.21 -15.38
N GLU A 373 10.50 22.86 -15.24
CA GLU A 373 11.05 22.27 -14.01
C GLU A 373 11.03 23.25 -12.83
N GLU A 374 11.00 24.57 -13.06
CA GLU A 374 10.92 25.56 -11.98
C GLU A 374 9.56 25.52 -11.25
N ASN A 375 8.54 24.90 -11.85
CA ASN A 375 7.22 24.73 -11.26
C ASN A 375 7.08 23.45 -10.41
N LEU A 376 8.16 22.66 -10.25
CA LEU A 376 8.16 21.44 -9.45
C LEU A 376 8.02 21.75 -7.94
N PRO A 377 6.93 21.31 -7.27
CA PRO A 377 6.79 21.48 -5.83
C PRO A 377 7.75 20.54 -5.09
N GLN A 378 8.20 20.94 -3.90
CA GLN A 378 9.00 20.07 -3.04
C GLN A 378 8.13 18.97 -2.40
N ILE A 379 8.62 17.73 -2.38
CA ILE A 379 7.89 16.58 -1.80
C ILE A 379 7.53 16.84 -0.33
N ALA A 380 8.46 17.41 0.44
CA ALA A 380 8.24 17.75 1.84
C ALA A 380 7.06 18.72 2.02
N ASP A 381 6.93 19.71 1.13
CA ASP A 381 5.83 20.67 1.17
C ASP A 381 4.51 19.99 0.80
N MET A 382 4.48 19.15 -0.25
CA MET A 382 3.30 18.39 -0.65
C MET A 382 2.71 17.56 0.50
N VAL A 383 3.55 16.93 1.32
CA VAL A 383 3.13 16.16 2.49
C VAL A 383 2.69 17.08 3.64
N SER A 384 3.49 18.11 3.94
CA SER A 384 3.28 19.04 5.05
C SER A 384 1.94 19.78 4.96
N VAL A 385 1.61 20.30 3.77
CA VAL A 385 0.37 21.06 3.55
C VAL A 385 -0.89 20.20 3.68
N CYS A 386 -0.77 18.87 3.57
CA CYS A 386 -1.89 17.95 3.71
C CYS A 386 -2.21 17.56 5.16
N ALA A 387 -1.58 18.21 6.15
CA ALA A 387 -1.95 18.13 7.57
C ALA A 387 -2.02 16.69 8.14
N GLY A 388 -1.11 15.82 7.69
CA GLY A 388 -1.03 14.42 8.12
C GLY A 388 -2.01 13.46 7.44
N LEU A 389 -2.74 13.91 6.42
CA LEU A 389 -3.61 13.03 5.61
C LEU A 389 -2.86 12.30 4.49
N VAL A 390 -1.63 12.72 4.18
CA VAL A 390 -0.77 12.18 3.12
C VAL A 390 0.54 11.70 3.72
N THR A 391 1.08 10.62 3.16
CA THR A 391 2.36 10.03 3.54
C THR A 391 3.08 9.54 2.29
N VAL A 392 4.40 9.48 2.35
CA VAL A 392 5.26 8.88 1.32
C VAL A 392 5.79 7.56 1.88
N ASP A 393 5.81 6.53 1.06
CA ASP A 393 6.56 5.30 1.28
C ASP A 393 7.99 5.52 0.74
N GLU A 394 8.98 5.48 1.63
CA GLU A 394 10.38 5.78 1.29
C GLU A 394 11.02 4.69 0.42
N GLU A 395 10.57 3.44 0.52
CA GLU A 395 11.12 2.31 -0.23
C GLU A 395 10.55 2.27 -1.66
N SER A 396 9.23 2.46 -1.79
CA SER A 396 8.56 2.41 -3.10
C SER A 396 8.42 3.77 -3.79
N ASN A 397 8.76 4.88 -3.10
CA ASN A 397 8.52 6.26 -3.52
C ASN A 397 7.06 6.55 -3.85
N ILE A 398 6.11 5.77 -3.32
CA ILE A 398 4.67 5.96 -3.54
C ILE A 398 4.15 7.02 -2.58
N ILE A 399 3.44 8.03 -3.12
CA ILE A 399 2.71 9.01 -2.33
C ILE A 399 1.23 8.60 -2.23
N ARG A 400 0.72 8.50 -1.01
CA ARG A 400 -0.61 7.96 -0.73
C ARG A 400 -1.29 8.63 0.44
N LEU A 401 -2.59 8.40 0.58
CA LEU A 401 -3.32 8.77 1.79
C LEU A 401 -2.79 7.95 2.98
N VAL A 402 -2.86 8.54 4.17
CA VAL A 402 -2.33 7.94 5.40
C VAL A 402 -3.02 6.61 5.74
N HIS A 403 -4.31 6.46 5.38
CA HIS A 403 -5.08 5.26 5.65
C HIS A 403 -6.26 5.10 4.67
N TYR A 404 -6.71 3.87 4.41
CA TYR A 404 -7.81 3.58 3.49
C TYR A 404 -9.14 4.27 3.88
N THR A 405 -9.40 4.47 5.17
CA THR A 405 -10.57 5.27 5.62
C THR A 405 -10.54 6.73 5.16
N THR A 406 -9.35 7.27 4.88
CA THR A 406 -9.20 8.60 4.30
C THR A 406 -9.66 8.58 2.84
N GLN A 407 -9.34 7.52 2.09
CA GLN A 407 -9.85 7.29 0.73
C GLN A 407 -11.39 7.20 0.74
N GLU A 408 -11.97 6.35 1.59
CA GLU A 408 -13.44 6.21 1.71
C GLU A 408 -14.13 7.53 2.02
N TYR A 409 -13.54 8.34 2.91
CA TYR A 409 -14.07 9.66 3.23
C TYR A 409 -14.04 10.59 2.00
N PHE A 410 -12.93 10.65 1.28
CA PHE A 410 -12.79 11.53 0.12
C PHE A 410 -13.61 11.07 -1.08
N GLU A 411 -13.79 9.78 -1.30
CA GLU A 411 -14.69 9.25 -2.34
C GLU A 411 -16.14 9.65 -2.05
N ARG A 412 -16.60 9.47 -0.81
CA ARG A 412 -17.96 9.88 -0.41
C ARG A 412 -18.17 11.39 -0.53
N MET A 413 -17.14 12.17 -0.22
CA MET A 413 -17.18 13.64 -0.20
C MET A 413 -16.57 14.26 -1.47
N GLN A 414 -16.34 13.48 -2.52
CA GLN A 414 -15.58 13.89 -3.70
C GLN A 414 -16.22 15.10 -4.37
N THR A 415 -17.55 15.10 -4.53
CA THR A 415 -18.28 16.22 -5.12
C THR A 415 -18.19 17.51 -4.29
N ASN A 416 -17.94 17.39 -2.99
CA ASN A 416 -17.87 18.54 -2.07
C ASN A 416 -16.46 19.11 -1.98
N TRP A 417 -15.43 18.25 -1.96
CA TRP A 417 -14.04 18.68 -1.85
C TRP A 417 -13.36 18.87 -3.20
N PHE A 418 -13.69 18.04 -4.18
CA PHE A 418 -13.00 17.89 -5.46
C PHE A 418 -13.96 17.82 -6.67
N PRO A 419 -14.92 18.76 -6.82
CA PRO A 419 -15.98 18.66 -7.84
C PRO A 419 -15.45 18.55 -9.27
N ASN A 420 -14.32 19.20 -9.58
CA ASN A 420 -13.74 19.24 -10.92
C ASN A 420 -12.51 18.34 -11.09
N ALA A 421 -12.14 17.54 -10.09
CA ALA A 421 -10.84 16.86 -10.10
C ALA A 421 -10.63 15.93 -11.30
N GLN A 422 -11.67 15.21 -11.73
CA GLN A 422 -11.58 14.37 -12.93
C GLN A 422 -11.29 15.21 -14.19
N ALA A 423 -11.86 16.41 -14.26
CA ALA A 423 -11.64 17.31 -15.38
C ALA A 423 -10.24 17.95 -15.35
N ASP A 424 -9.80 18.36 -14.16
CA ASP A 424 -8.47 18.96 -13.96
C ASP A 424 -7.36 17.94 -14.26
N ILE A 425 -7.51 16.71 -13.77
CA ILE A 425 -6.59 15.60 -14.07
C ILE A 425 -6.54 15.32 -15.58
N THR A 426 -7.71 15.30 -16.24
CA THR A 426 -7.78 15.12 -17.69
C THR A 426 -7.01 16.22 -18.42
N ALA A 427 -7.21 17.48 -18.06
CA ALA A 427 -6.54 18.62 -18.69
C ALA A 427 -5.02 18.55 -18.51
N VAL A 428 -4.55 18.19 -17.32
CA VAL A 428 -3.12 17.99 -17.03
C VAL A 428 -2.55 16.84 -17.87
N CYS A 429 -3.17 15.66 -17.86
CA CYS A 429 -2.66 14.52 -18.63
C CYS A 429 -2.62 14.82 -20.14
N VAL A 430 -3.67 15.43 -20.68
CA VAL A 430 -3.74 15.78 -22.12
C VAL A 430 -2.70 16.84 -22.47
N THR A 431 -2.49 17.84 -21.62
CA THR A 431 -1.43 18.85 -21.83
C THR A 431 -0.06 18.20 -21.82
N TYR A 432 0.21 17.33 -20.82
CA TYR A 432 1.48 16.61 -20.71
C TYR A 432 1.76 15.77 -21.98
N LEU A 433 0.78 14.99 -22.44
CA LEU A 433 0.90 14.21 -23.69
C LEU A 433 1.01 15.10 -24.95
N SER A 434 0.69 16.39 -24.84
CA SER A 434 0.76 17.36 -25.93
C SER A 434 2.08 18.13 -26.00
N TYR A 435 3.04 17.84 -25.13
CA TYR A 435 4.35 18.51 -25.16
C TYR A 435 5.14 18.25 -26.44
N THR A 436 5.99 19.22 -26.81
CA THR A 436 6.81 19.21 -28.04
C THR A 436 7.76 18.01 -28.10
N VAL A 437 8.25 17.53 -26.95
CA VAL A 437 9.12 16.34 -26.87
C VAL A 437 8.48 15.09 -27.49
N PHE A 438 7.14 14.99 -27.50
CA PHE A 438 6.40 13.88 -28.08
C PHE A 438 6.05 14.06 -29.57
N GLU A 439 6.41 15.18 -30.20
CA GLU A 439 6.22 15.41 -31.64
C GLU A 439 7.12 14.53 -32.51
N SER A 440 8.15 13.93 -31.92
CA SER A 440 9.01 12.94 -32.57
C SER A 440 8.28 11.63 -32.89
N GLY A 441 7.09 11.38 -32.33
CA GLY A 441 6.32 10.16 -32.58
C GLY A 441 6.80 8.97 -31.73
N PHE A 442 6.57 7.75 -32.20
CA PHE A 442 7.00 6.52 -31.51
C PHE A 442 8.54 6.42 -31.44
N CYS A 443 9.07 5.89 -30.34
CA CYS A 443 10.49 5.55 -30.21
C CYS A 443 10.83 4.32 -31.07
N GLY A 444 11.97 4.36 -31.75
CA GLY A 444 12.39 3.30 -32.67
C GLY A 444 12.98 2.07 -31.97
N THR A 445 13.51 2.24 -30.75
CA THR A 445 14.07 1.15 -29.94
C THR A 445 13.51 1.15 -28.52
N ASP A 446 13.66 0.02 -27.84
CA ASP A 446 13.25 -0.14 -26.44
C ASP A 446 14.07 0.77 -25.52
N GLU A 447 15.36 0.99 -25.81
CA GLU A 447 16.21 1.90 -25.03
C GLU A 447 15.73 3.36 -25.13
N GLU A 448 15.39 3.83 -26.33
CA GLU A 448 14.83 5.18 -26.54
C GLU A 448 13.48 5.34 -25.84
N PHE A 449 12.67 4.28 -25.81
CA PHE A 449 11.37 4.30 -25.13
C PHE A 449 11.54 4.33 -23.60
N GLU A 450 12.45 3.53 -23.06
CA GLU A 450 12.76 3.50 -21.63
C GLU A 450 13.37 4.83 -21.17
N GLU A 451 14.28 5.42 -21.95
CA GLU A 451 14.83 6.75 -21.69
C GLU A 451 13.72 7.81 -21.67
N ARG A 452 12.77 7.75 -22.62
CA ARG A 452 11.62 8.66 -22.63
C ARG A 452 10.75 8.50 -21.37
N LEU A 453 10.49 7.28 -20.92
CA LEU A 453 9.73 7.02 -19.69
C LEU A 453 10.44 7.59 -18.46
N GLN A 454 11.77 7.46 -18.39
CA GLN A 454 12.57 7.99 -17.29
C GLN A 454 12.61 9.52 -17.26
N LEU A 455 12.74 10.17 -18.44
CA LEU A 455 12.76 11.63 -18.55
C LEU A 455 11.37 12.26 -18.37
N ASN A 456 10.30 11.49 -18.53
CA ASN A 456 8.92 11.98 -18.45
C ASN A 456 8.09 11.14 -17.46
N PRO A 457 8.28 11.32 -16.14
CA PRO A 457 7.71 10.45 -15.12
C PRO A 457 6.18 10.27 -15.19
N LEU A 458 5.43 11.33 -15.53
CA LEU A 458 3.96 11.26 -15.63
C LEU A 458 3.47 10.58 -16.92
N TYR A 459 4.35 10.35 -17.90
CA TYR A 459 3.97 9.94 -19.25
C TYR A 459 3.17 8.63 -19.28
N ASP A 460 3.64 7.61 -18.56
CA ASP A 460 2.97 6.32 -18.47
C ASP A 460 1.55 6.45 -17.90
N TYR A 461 1.45 7.12 -16.74
CA TYR A 461 0.16 7.34 -16.09
C TYR A 461 -0.79 8.13 -17.00
N ALA A 462 -0.31 9.23 -17.59
CA ALA A 462 -1.10 10.09 -18.44
C ALA A 462 -1.65 9.32 -19.64
N ALA A 463 -0.80 8.59 -20.37
CA ALA A 463 -1.17 7.82 -21.56
C ALA A 463 -2.25 6.77 -21.26
N HIS A 464 -2.12 6.04 -20.14
CA HIS A 464 -3.07 5.01 -19.75
C HIS A 464 -4.40 5.53 -19.20
N ASN A 465 -4.38 6.69 -18.51
CA ASN A 465 -5.50 7.06 -17.64
C ASN A 465 -6.28 8.31 -18.08
N TRP A 466 -5.74 9.16 -18.96
CA TRP A 466 -6.41 10.41 -19.36
C TRP A 466 -7.85 10.16 -19.86
N GLY A 467 -8.05 9.12 -20.67
CA GLY A 467 -9.36 8.78 -21.24
C GLY A 467 -10.37 8.28 -20.20
N HIS A 468 -9.89 7.57 -19.17
CA HIS A 468 -10.73 7.14 -18.05
C HIS A 468 -11.23 8.34 -17.25
N HIS A 469 -10.37 9.32 -16.98
CA HIS A 469 -10.73 10.57 -16.31
C HIS A 469 -11.68 11.42 -17.15
N ALA A 470 -11.40 11.58 -18.46
CA ALA A 470 -12.23 12.33 -19.39
C ALA A 470 -13.67 11.78 -19.45
N ARG A 471 -13.78 10.45 -19.51
CA ARG A 471 -15.06 9.74 -19.50
C ARG A 471 -15.84 9.98 -18.21
N THR A 472 -15.19 9.92 -17.05
CA THR A 472 -15.84 10.19 -15.76
C THR A 472 -16.28 11.66 -15.65
N ALA A 473 -15.49 12.59 -16.18
CA ALA A 473 -15.81 14.01 -16.18
C ALA A 473 -16.87 14.40 -17.24
N SER A 474 -17.25 13.48 -18.15
CA SER A 474 -18.12 13.76 -19.30
C SER A 474 -17.64 14.97 -20.13
N MET A 475 -16.32 15.07 -20.31
CA MET A 475 -15.71 16.21 -20.98
C MET A 475 -15.67 16.06 -22.50
N GLU A 476 -16.22 17.05 -23.19
CA GLU A 476 -15.89 17.35 -24.58
C GLU A 476 -14.98 18.58 -24.59
N ASN A 477 -13.66 18.36 -24.75
CA ASN A 477 -12.67 19.43 -24.67
C ASN A 477 -11.85 19.52 -25.96
N LYS A 478 -11.70 20.75 -26.48
CA LYS A 478 -10.86 21.06 -27.64
C LYS A 478 -9.42 20.56 -27.48
N MET A 479 -8.89 20.53 -26.26
CA MET A 479 -7.55 19.99 -25.98
C MET A 479 -7.44 18.50 -26.34
N ILE A 480 -8.47 17.71 -26.04
CA ILE A 480 -8.51 16.28 -26.37
C ILE A 480 -8.54 16.10 -27.89
N VAL A 481 -9.35 16.90 -28.59
CA VAL A 481 -9.42 16.87 -30.06
C VAL A 481 -8.06 17.21 -30.67
N ASN A 482 -7.40 18.28 -30.21
CA ASN A 482 -6.08 18.67 -30.70
C ASN A 482 -5.03 17.57 -30.51
N LEU A 483 -5.03 16.89 -29.35
CA LEU A 483 -4.15 15.74 -29.11
C LEU A 483 -4.43 14.62 -30.12
N LEU A 484 -5.71 14.27 -30.31
CA LEU A 484 -6.14 13.19 -31.21
C LEU A 484 -5.91 13.49 -32.70
N GLU A 485 -5.86 14.77 -33.08
CA GLU A 485 -5.54 15.20 -34.46
C GLU A 485 -4.04 15.11 -34.78
N SER A 486 -3.17 15.03 -33.77
CA SER A 486 -1.73 14.89 -33.96
C SER A 486 -1.30 13.43 -34.07
N GLU A 487 -1.09 12.94 -35.29
CA GLU A 487 -0.66 11.56 -35.55
C GLU A 487 0.62 11.17 -34.77
N ALA A 488 1.60 12.08 -34.69
CA ALA A 488 2.83 11.84 -33.94
C ALA A 488 2.58 11.65 -32.44
N LYS A 489 1.84 12.57 -31.81
CA LYS A 489 1.55 12.51 -30.36
C LYS A 489 0.69 11.31 -30.01
N VAL A 490 -0.30 10.98 -30.84
CA VAL A 490 -1.12 9.78 -30.70
C VAL A 490 -0.26 8.51 -30.84
N SER A 491 0.62 8.45 -31.84
CA SER A 491 1.53 7.33 -32.03
C SER A 491 2.45 7.14 -30.83
N ALA A 492 2.99 8.23 -30.28
CA ALA A 492 3.82 8.20 -29.08
C ALA A 492 3.03 7.66 -27.88
N SER A 493 1.86 8.24 -27.57
CA SER A 493 1.05 7.80 -26.43
C SER A 493 0.54 6.37 -26.58
N SER A 494 0.26 5.93 -27.82
CA SER A 494 -0.20 4.56 -28.10
C SER A 494 0.90 3.53 -27.87
N GLN A 495 2.18 3.90 -28.06
CA GLN A 495 3.30 3.02 -27.76
C GLN A 495 3.27 2.59 -26.29
N THR A 496 2.98 3.51 -25.37
CA THR A 496 2.86 3.21 -23.94
C THR A 496 1.73 2.22 -23.64
N LEU A 497 0.59 2.34 -24.32
CA LEU A 497 -0.55 1.42 -24.17
C LEU A 497 -0.28 0.02 -24.72
N MET A 498 0.55 -0.08 -25.76
CA MET A 498 0.83 -1.33 -26.47
C MET A 498 2.12 -2.01 -26.01
N ALA A 499 3.02 -1.26 -25.37
CA ALA A 499 4.26 -1.77 -24.84
C ALA A 499 3.95 -2.70 -23.66
N SER A 500 3.85 -4.00 -23.95
CA SER A 500 4.01 -5.02 -22.94
C SER A 500 5.48 -5.04 -22.54
N LYS A 501 5.80 -4.86 -21.26
CA LYS A 501 7.16 -5.19 -20.78
C LYS A 501 7.45 -6.64 -21.14
N SER A 502 8.26 -6.86 -22.17
CA SER A 502 8.77 -8.19 -22.49
C SER A 502 9.87 -8.49 -21.48
N TYR A 503 9.56 -9.33 -20.51
CA TYR A 503 10.52 -9.83 -19.54
C TYR A 503 11.12 -11.16 -20.03
#